data_AF-A0A537SNZ7-F1
#
_entry.id   AF-A0A537SNZ7-F1
#
_cell.length_a   1.000
_cell.length_b   1.000
_cell.length_c   1.000
_cell.angle_alpha   90.00
_cell.angle_beta   90.00
_cell.angle_gamma   90.00
#
_symmetry.space_group_name_H-M   'P 1'
#
loop_
_entity.id
_entity.type
_entity.pdbx_description
1 polymer ?
#
loop_
_entity_poly.entity_id
_entity_poly.type
_entity_poly.pdbx_seq_one_letter_code
_entity_poly.pdbx_strand_id
1 'polypeptide(L)' 'MIRKLKAGGYRLYSRKVNPKTGRRRNLGTFKSRAAAEKHERAVQYFKRH' A
#
# COMPACT_ATOMS: atom_id res chain seq x y z
N MET A 1 3.35 0.55 3.23
CA MET A 1 4.33 -0.53 2.97
C MET A 1 4.31 -0.90 1.51
N ILE A 2 5.37 -0.57 0.77
CA ILE A 2 5.43 -0.76 -0.68
C ILE A 2 6.33 -1.95 -0.99
N ARG A 3 5.83 -2.92 -1.77
CA ARG A 3 6.57 -4.12 -2.20
C ARG A 3 6.73 -4.13 -3.71
N LYS A 4 7.96 -4.35 -4.21
CA LYS A 4 8.22 -4.58 -5.63
C LYS A 4 7.75 -5.98 -6.04
N LEU A 5 7.06 -6.09 -7.17
CA LEU A 5 6.57 -7.37 -7.70
C LEU A 5 7.56 -7.96 -8.71
N LYS A 6 7.60 -9.30 -8.80
CA LYS A 6 8.44 -10.02 -9.78
C LYS A 6 8.02 -9.72 -11.22
N ALA A 7 6.72 -9.54 -11.46
CA ALA A 7 6.15 -9.19 -12.77
C ALA A 7 6.34 -7.70 -13.15
N GLY A 8 7.08 -6.93 -12.34
CA GLY A 8 7.16 -5.48 -12.48
C GLY A 8 6.08 -4.74 -11.68
N GLY A 9 6.36 -3.48 -11.35
CA GLY A 9 5.46 -2.64 -10.55
C GLY A 9 5.61 -2.79 -9.04
N TYR A 10 4.78 -2.03 -8.32
CA TYR A 10 4.86 -1.79 -6.89
C TYR A 10 3.48 -1.95 -6.26
N ARG A 11 3.36 -2.78 -5.23
CA ARG A 11 2.11 -2.98 -4.50
C ARG A 11 2.16 -2.29 -3.14
N LEU A 12 1.15 -1.49 -2.84
CA LEU A 12 0.99 -0.89 -1.52
C LEU A 12 0.15 -1.82 -0.64
N TYR A 13 0.68 -2.15 0.53
CA TYR A 13 -0.04 -2.85 1.58
C TYR A 13 -0.35 -1.93 2.76
N SER A 14 -1.44 -2.24 3.45
CA SER A 14 -1.79 -1.63 4.74
C SER A 14 -0.69 -1.86 5.77
N ARG A 15 -0.46 -0.86 6.64
CA ARG A 15 0.48 -0.99 7.77
C ARG A 15 -0.01 -2.02 8.79
N LYS A 16 -1.28 -1.88 9.20
CA LYS A 16 -1.94 -2.82 10.11
C LYS A 16 -2.36 -4.10 9.37
N VAL A 17 -2.23 -5.23 10.07
CA VAL A 17 -2.78 -6.52 9.66
C VAL A 17 -4.30 -6.48 9.84
N ASN A 18 -5.05 -7.07 8.92
CA ASN A 18 -6.48 -7.24 9.09
C ASN A 18 -6.73 -8.30 10.18
N PRO A 19 -7.42 -7.96 11.30
CA PRO A 19 -7.68 -8.92 12.37
C PRO A 19 -8.55 -10.09 11.93
N LYS A 20 -9.43 -9.90 10.93
CA LYS A 20 -10.32 -10.95 10.43
C LYS A 20 -9.62 -12.02 9.59
N THR A 21 -8.56 -11.64 8.87
CA THR A 21 -7.90 -12.54 7.91
C THR A 21 -6.42 -12.81 8.20
N GLY A 22 -5.86 -12.16 9.22
CA GLY A 22 -4.42 -12.24 9.55
C GLY A 22 -3.50 -11.68 8.46
N ARG A 23 -4.03 -11.01 7.42
CA ARG A 23 -3.27 -10.55 6.26
C ARG A 23 -3.34 -9.04 6.11
N ARG A 24 -2.28 -8.44 5.55
CA ARG A 24 -2.29 -7.02 5.17
C ARG A 24 -3.17 -6.82 3.93
N ARG A 25 -3.92 -5.72 3.90
CA ARG A 25 -4.80 -5.38 2.77
C ARG A 25 -3.97 -4.82 1.63
N ASN A 26 -4.27 -5.24 0.41
CA ASN A 26 -3.75 -4.60 -0.79
C ASN A 26 -4.49 -3.27 -0.99
N LEU A 27 -3.75 -2.17 -1.00
CA LEU A 27 -4.28 -0.81 -1.17
C LEU A 27 -4.11 -0.29 -2.61
N GLY A 28 -3.50 -1.09 -3.50
CA GLY A 28 -3.30 -0.72 -4.89
C GLY A 28 -2.00 -1.29 -5.45
N THR A 29 -1.96 -1.46 -6.77
CA THR A 29 -0.73 -1.79 -7.51
C THR A 29 -0.43 -0.65 -8.47
N PHE A 30 0.82 -0.20 -8.49
CA PHE A 30 1.30 1.00 -9.16
C PHE A 30 2.45 0.66 -10.09
N LYS A 31 2.56 1.38 -11.20
CA LYS A 31 3.65 1.19 -12.18
C LYS A 31 5.00 1.68 -11.65
N SER A 32 5.01 2.72 -10.82
CA SER A 32 6.22 3.31 -10.24
C SER A 32 6.17 3.36 -8.72
N ARG A 33 7.36 3.42 -8.09
CA ARG A 33 7.51 3.57 -6.64
C ARG A 33 6.93 4.91 -6.16
N ALA A 34 7.23 5.99 -6.89
CA ALA A 34 6.75 7.33 -6.57
C ALA A 34 5.22 7.43 -6.53
N ALA A 35 4.51 6.76 -7.46
CA ALA A 35 3.06 6.72 -7.44
C ALA A 35 2.52 5.99 -6.19
N ALA A 36 3.15 4.88 -5.80
CA ALA A 36 2.79 4.16 -4.57
C ALA A 36 3.07 4.99 -3.30
N GLU A 37 4.15 5.77 -3.26
CA GLU A 37 4.51 6.65 -2.15
C GLU A 37 3.53 7.83 -2.02
N LYS A 38 3.17 8.47 -3.14
CA LYS A 38 2.15 9.53 -3.16
C LYS A 38 0.81 9.01 -2.62
N HIS A 39 0.40 7.81 -3.05
CA HIS A 39 -0.82 7.19 -2.56
C HIS A 39 -0.73 6.81 -1.07
N GLU A 40 0.42 6.31 -0.60
CA GLU A 40 0.62 6.04 0.82
C GLU A 40 0.44 7.31 1.66
N ARG A 41 1.03 8.44 1.24
CA ARG A 41 0.88 9.73 1.93
C ARG A 41 -0.57 10.17 1.98
N ALA A 42 -1.30 10.07 0.86
CA ALA A 42 -2.73 10.37 0.83
C ALA A 42 -3.52 9.48 1.81
N VAL A 43 -3.28 8.17 1.80
CA VAL A 43 -3.92 7.23 2.74
C VAL A 43 -3.61 7.55 4.20
N GLN A 44 -2.41 8.01 4.53
CA GLN A 44 -2.10 8.41 5.90
C GLN A 44 -2.74 9.74 6.28
N TYR A 45 -2.81 10.70 5.36
CA TYR A 45 -3.45 11.98 5.57
C TYR A 45 -4.92 11.80 5.97
N PHE A 46 -5.68 11.02 5.19
CA PHE A 46 -7.10 10.73 5.50
C PHE A 46 -7.34 9.87 6.74
N LYS A 47 -6.30 9.28 7.35
CA LYS A 47 -6.43 8.46 8.57
C LYS A 47 -6.08 9.21 9.85
N ARG A 48 -5.54 10.43 9.72
CA ARG A 48 -5.20 11.30 10.85
C ARG A 48 -6.33 12.28 11.19
N HIS A 49 -7.40 12.30 10.38
CA HIS A 49 -8.66 12.99 10.66
C HIS A 49 -9.74 11.96 10.98
#